data_AF-A0A251NJ44-F1
#
_entry.id   AF-A0A251NJ44-F1
#
_cell.length_a   1.000
_cell.length_b   1.000
_cell.length_c   1.000
_cell.angle_alpha   90.00
_cell.angle_beta   90.00
_cell.angle_gamma   90.00
#
_symmetry.space_group_name_H-M   'P 1'
#
loop_
_entity.id
_entity.type
_entity.pdbx_description
1 polymer ?
#
loop_
_entity_poly.entity_id
_entity_poly.type
_entity_poly.pdbx_seq_one_letter_code
_entity_poly.pdbx_strand_id
1 'polypeptide(L)'
;MENEVEDTVKLGRISEEVRSKHKGFSQWDTYSSRRDHDTILQIVIDGRDLNATDVEGCVLPTLVYLAREKRPQYHHNFKAGAMNALIRVSSNISNGQVLLNVDCDMYSNNSQAVRDALCFLMDEAEGNEIAYVQFPQNFENVTKNDLYSNSLRVISEVEFHGLDGYGGPLYIGSGCFHRRDTLCGRKFIKGCKSEMKWEISRKREETGIHELEENSRSLASCAFEENTEWGKEMGLKYGCPVEDVITGISIQCHGWKSVYCNPTRKAFLGIATTTLSQTLVQHKRWSEGDFQILLSKYSPAWYAHGNISLGLQLGYCCYCFWASNSLATLFYSSIPSLYLLRGVSLFPQVSSPWLIPFAYVIIAKYTWSFVEFLWSGGTILGWWNDQRIWLYKRTSSYLFAFIDTILNSLGHSDSAFVITAKVSDEDVSHRYEKEVMEFGASSPMFTILATLALLNLFCFLGVVKEAIMGEGMTKLYVTMPLQILLCGVLILINLPLYQALYLRKDKGKMPSSIAFKSMAFSVFACICFKYLY
;
A
#
# COMPACT_ATOMS: atom_id res chain seq x y z
N MET A 1 -9.18 8.56 -31.16
CA MET A 1 -9.33 8.01 -29.80
C MET A 1 -8.58 8.82 -28.76
N GLU A 2 -7.24 8.86 -28.71
CA GLU A 2 -6.50 9.63 -27.67
C GLU A 2 -6.94 11.10 -27.61
N ASN A 3 -6.87 11.82 -28.74
CA ASN A 3 -7.33 13.21 -28.82
C ASN A 3 -8.80 13.38 -28.42
N GLU A 4 -9.67 12.44 -28.76
CA GLU A 4 -11.11 12.52 -28.42
C GLU A 4 -11.34 12.37 -26.91
N VAL A 5 -10.58 11.47 -26.27
CA VAL A 5 -10.60 11.29 -24.81
C VAL A 5 -10.04 12.54 -24.13
N GLU A 6 -8.90 13.05 -24.59
CA GLU A 6 -8.31 14.27 -24.06
C GLU A 6 -9.25 15.47 -24.19
N ASP A 7 -9.85 15.66 -25.36
CA ASP A 7 -10.78 16.75 -25.62
C ASP A 7 -12.02 16.63 -24.73
N THR A 8 -12.56 15.41 -24.56
CA THR A 8 -13.67 15.15 -23.63
C THR A 8 -13.30 15.49 -22.19
N VAL A 9 -12.10 15.10 -21.74
CA VAL A 9 -11.60 15.39 -20.39
C VAL A 9 -11.39 16.90 -20.20
N LYS A 10 -10.78 17.58 -21.17
CA LYS A 10 -10.55 19.04 -21.16
C LYS A 10 -11.88 19.81 -21.15
N LEU A 11 -12.87 19.36 -21.93
CA LEU A 11 -14.19 19.98 -22.00
C LEU A 11 -15.06 19.64 -20.79
N GLY A 12 -14.76 18.58 -20.05
CA GLY A 12 -15.58 18.08 -18.94
C GLY A 12 -16.96 17.58 -19.38
N ARG A 13 -17.17 17.37 -20.69
CA ARG A 13 -18.43 16.93 -21.28
C ARG A 13 -18.18 16.17 -22.58
N ILE A 14 -19.07 15.25 -22.90
CA ILE A 14 -19.12 14.56 -24.19
C ILE A 14 -19.99 15.32 -25.19
N SER A 15 -19.77 15.11 -26.48
CA SER A 15 -20.62 15.71 -27.52
C SER A 15 -22.06 15.21 -27.41
N GLU A 16 -23.04 16.06 -27.71
CA GLU A 16 -24.47 15.67 -27.67
C GLU A 16 -24.78 14.51 -28.61
N GLU A 17 -24.04 14.38 -29.72
CA GLU A 17 -24.17 13.25 -30.63
C GLU A 17 -23.82 11.92 -29.94
N VAL A 18 -22.66 11.84 -29.28
CA VAL A 18 -22.26 10.64 -28.52
C VAL A 18 -23.22 10.39 -27.35
N ARG A 19 -23.64 11.47 -26.69
CA ARG A 19 -24.54 11.42 -25.54
C ARG A 19 -25.91 10.84 -25.91
N SER A 20 -26.44 11.21 -27.07
CA SER A 20 -27.73 10.70 -27.59
C SER A 20 -27.71 9.20 -27.94
N LYS A 21 -26.52 8.63 -28.21
CA LYS A 21 -26.36 7.21 -28.57
C LYS A 21 -26.40 6.27 -27.36
N HIS A 22 -26.28 6.78 -26.14
CA HIS A 22 -26.23 5.94 -24.92
C HIS A 22 -27.23 6.42 -23.85
N LYS A 23 -28.23 5.58 -23.58
CA LYS A 23 -29.29 5.84 -22.58
C LYS A 23 -28.75 6.14 -21.16
N GLY A 24 -27.54 5.71 -20.82
CA GLY A 24 -26.99 5.87 -19.46
C GLY A 24 -26.70 7.31 -19.09
N PHE A 25 -26.29 8.13 -20.06
CA PHE A 25 -26.05 9.55 -19.81
C PHE A 25 -27.34 10.27 -19.44
N SER A 26 -28.47 9.90 -20.07
CA SER A 26 -29.78 10.47 -19.73
C SER A 26 -30.24 10.14 -18.30
N GLN A 27 -29.85 8.99 -17.76
CA GLN A 27 -30.14 8.65 -16.36
C GLN A 27 -29.37 9.57 -15.41
N TRP A 28 -28.09 9.85 -15.69
CA TRP A 28 -27.30 10.77 -14.88
C TRP A 28 -27.89 12.18 -14.82
N ASP A 29 -28.55 12.66 -15.88
CA ASP A 29 -29.17 14.00 -15.90
C ASP A 29 -30.35 14.14 -14.94
N THR A 30 -31.00 13.02 -14.59
CA THR A 30 -32.13 13.03 -13.65
C THR A 30 -31.69 13.27 -12.21
N TYR A 31 -30.39 13.16 -11.91
CA TYR A 31 -29.84 13.35 -10.56
C TYR A 31 -28.99 14.62 -10.48
N SER A 32 -29.29 15.45 -9.48
CA SER A 32 -28.52 16.66 -9.19
C SER A 32 -27.30 16.41 -8.29
N SER A 33 -27.12 15.19 -7.77
CA SER A 33 -26.11 14.87 -6.76
C SER A 33 -25.44 13.52 -6.98
N ARG A 34 -24.10 13.51 -6.97
CA ARG A 34 -23.26 12.29 -6.94
C ARG A 34 -23.36 11.48 -5.63
N ARG A 35 -24.07 11.98 -4.62
CA ARG A 35 -24.31 11.32 -3.33
C ARG A 35 -25.75 10.85 -3.17
N ASP A 36 -26.62 11.16 -4.13
CA ASP A 36 -28.03 10.80 -4.11
C ASP A 36 -28.50 10.47 -5.52
N HIS A 37 -28.40 9.19 -5.87
CA HIS A 37 -28.79 8.67 -7.17
C HIS A 37 -29.11 7.18 -7.09
N ASP A 38 -29.99 6.70 -7.97
CA ASP A 38 -30.30 5.27 -8.10
C ASP A 38 -29.11 4.48 -8.68
N THR A 39 -29.22 3.16 -8.68
CA THR A 39 -28.31 2.29 -9.41
C THR A 39 -28.39 2.57 -10.91
N ILE A 40 -27.23 2.84 -11.53
CA ILE A 40 -27.07 2.93 -12.97
C ILE A 40 -26.26 1.71 -13.40
N LEU A 41 -26.91 0.79 -14.10
CA LEU A 41 -26.32 -0.45 -14.61
C LEU A 41 -26.55 -0.52 -16.11
N GLN A 42 -25.46 -0.71 -16.87
CA GLN A 42 -25.52 -0.82 -18.33
C GLN A 42 -24.62 -1.96 -18.83
N ILE A 43 -25.17 -2.81 -19.69
CA ILE A 43 -24.39 -3.76 -20.48
C ILE A 43 -23.97 -3.03 -21.76
N VAL A 44 -22.73 -2.54 -21.77
CA VAL A 44 -22.16 -1.72 -22.85
C VAL A 44 -21.82 -2.58 -24.06
N ILE A 45 -21.29 -3.78 -23.82
CA ILE A 45 -21.05 -4.80 -24.84
C ILE A 45 -21.69 -6.08 -24.30
N ASP A 46 -22.59 -6.69 -25.07
CA ASP A 46 -23.14 -7.99 -24.74
C ASP A 46 -22.40 -9.09 -25.50
N GLY A 47 -21.43 -9.75 -24.86
CA GLY A 47 -20.72 -10.90 -25.46
C GLY A 47 -21.61 -12.14 -25.69
N ARG A 48 -22.91 -12.08 -25.41
CA ARG A 48 -23.90 -13.07 -25.85
C ARG A 48 -24.45 -12.76 -27.23
N ASP A 49 -24.39 -11.51 -27.66
CA ASP A 49 -24.83 -11.08 -28.99
C ASP A 49 -23.76 -11.46 -30.01
N LEU A 50 -24.15 -12.31 -30.96
CA LEU A 50 -23.28 -12.74 -32.06
C LEU A 50 -22.92 -11.60 -33.02
N ASN A 51 -23.62 -10.46 -32.94
CA ASN A 51 -23.31 -9.26 -33.72
C ASN A 51 -22.34 -8.32 -32.99
N ALA A 52 -22.07 -8.54 -31.69
CA ALA A 52 -21.10 -7.77 -30.92
C ALA A 52 -19.68 -8.29 -31.19
N THR A 53 -19.21 -8.13 -32.43
CA THR A 53 -17.92 -8.62 -32.88
C THR A 53 -16.94 -7.49 -33.14
N ASP A 54 -15.65 -7.80 -33.12
CA ASP A 54 -14.62 -6.93 -33.67
C ASP A 54 -14.64 -6.91 -35.21
N VAL A 55 -13.67 -6.21 -35.80
CA VAL A 55 -13.53 -6.08 -37.27
C VAL A 55 -13.20 -7.40 -37.97
N GLU A 56 -12.75 -8.41 -37.24
CA GLU A 56 -12.43 -9.75 -37.75
C GLU A 56 -13.60 -10.73 -37.56
N GLY A 57 -14.71 -10.29 -36.94
CA GLY A 57 -15.87 -11.12 -36.64
C GLY A 57 -15.72 -11.95 -35.36
N CYS A 58 -14.71 -11.70 -34.52
CA CYS A 58 -14.57 -12.34 -33.22
C CYS A 58 -15.46 -11.65 -32.18
N VAL A 59 -16.19 -12.45 -31.40
CA VAL A 59 -17.11 -11.95 -30.37
C VAL A 59 -16.33 -11.23 -29.26
N LEU A 60 -16.78 -10.03 -28.91
CA LEU A 60 -16.19 -9.22 -27.85
C LEU A 60 -16.65 -9.69 -26.46
N PRO A 61 -15.82 -9.56 -25.41
CA PRO A 61 -16.21 -9.89 -24.06
C PRO A 61 -17.32 -8.95 -23.54
N THR A 62 -18.21 -9.49 -22.70
CA THR A 62 -19.24 -8.68 -22.05
C THR A 62 -18.61 -7.56 -21.21
N LEU A 63 -18.99 -6.31 -21.48
CA LEU A 63 -18.56 -5.13 -20.75
C LEU A 63 -19.76 -4.53 -20.02
N VAL A 64 -19.64 -4.36 -18.70
CA VAL A 64 -20.70 -3.85 -17.84
C VAL A 64 -20.21 -2.62 -17.10
N TYR A 65 -20.98 -1.54 -17.19
CA TYR A 65 -20.82 -0.35 -16.36
C TYR A 65 -21.79 -0.40 -15.18
N LEU A 66 -21.28 -0.17 -13.97
CA LEU A 66 -22.08 -0.10 -12.74
C LEU A 66 -21.71 1.14 -11.93
N ALA A 67 -22.69 2.00 -11.67
CA ALA A 67 -22.69 2.91 -10.54
C ALA A 67 -23.76 2.45 -9.55
N ARG A 68 -23.32 2.10 -8.34
CA ARG A 68 -24.20 1.64 -7.26
C ARG A 68 -25.10 2.76 -6.76
N GLU A 69 -26.27 2.41 -6.24
CA GLU A 69 -27.15 3.38 -5.58
C GLU A 69 -26.40 4.08 -4.42
N LYS A 70 -26.61 5.39 -4.31
CA LYS A 70 -26.11 6.19 -3.18
C LYS A 70 -27.23 7.02 -2.60
N ARG A 71 -27.26 7.08 -1.28
CA ARG A 71 -28.21 7.87 -0.49
C ARG A 71 -27.47 8.53 0.67
N PRO A 72 -27.74 9.80 1.00
CA PRO A 72 -27.04 10.50 2.09
C PRO A 72 -27.16 9.82 3.46
N GLN A 73 -28.21 9.03 3.69
CA GLN A 73 -28.48 8.34 4.96
C GLN A 73 -27.64 7.06 5.12
N TYR A 74 -27.01 6.58 4.05
CA TYR A 74 -26.29 5.31 4.03
C TYR A 74 -24.79 5.53 4.03
N HIS A 75 -24.09 4.87 4.96
CA HIS A 75 -22.63 4.88 4.94
C HIS A 75 -22.09 4.08 3.75
N HIS A 76 -21.12 4.63 3.04
CA HIS A 76 -20.49 3.96 1.91
C HIS A 76 -19.12 3.44 2.29
N ASN A 77 -18.94 2.12 2.25
CA ASN A 77 -17.69 1.42 2.57
C ASN A 77 -16.64 1.50 1.43
N PHE A 78 -16.44 2.69 0.86
CA PHE A 78 -15.44 2.98 -0.18
C PHE A 78 -15.27 1.89 -1.26
N LYS A 79 -14.06 1.34 -1.41
CA LYS A 79 -13.68 0.32 -2.39
C LYS A 79 -14.27 -1.04 -2.03
N ALA A 80 -14.19 -1.48 -0.77
CA ALA A 80 -14.82 -2.72 -0.31
C ALA A 80 -16.30 -2.82 -0.71
N GLY A 81 -17.10 -1.78 -0.46
CA GLY A 81 -18.51 -1.76 -0.84
C GLY A 81 -18.72 -1.78 -2.36
N ALA A 82 -17.84 -1.12 -3.12
CA ALA A 82 -17.90 -1.14 -4.58
C ALA A 82 -17.67 -2.56 -5.12
N MET A 83 -16.64 -3.23 -4.63
CA MET A 83 -16.32 -4.60 -5.00
C MET A 83 -17.43 -5.56 -4.58
N ASN A 84 -18.02 -5.40 -3.39
CA ASN A 84 -19.11 -6.26 -2.94
C ASN A 84 -20.34 -6.17 -3.84
N ALA A 85 -20.74 -4.97 -4.26
CA ALA A 85 -21.85 -4.87 -5.22
C ALA A 85 -21.50 -5.44 -6.60
N LEU A 86 -20.24 -5.30 -7.06
CA LEU A 86 -19.78 -5.93 -8.31
C LEU A 86 -19.85 -7.45 -8.23
N ILE A 87 -19.47 -8.05 -7.08
CA ILE A 87 -19.58 -9.50 -6.87
C ILE A 87 -21.05 -9.94 -6.98
N ARG A 88 -21.97 -9.20 -6.35
CA ARG A 88 -23.41 -9.50 -6.42
C ARG A 88 -23.98 -9.31 -7.81
N VAL A 89 -23.81 -8.14 -8.43
CA VAL A 89 -24.35 -7.86 -9.77
C VAL A 89 -23.82 -8.86 -10.80
N SER A 90 -22.52 -9.19 -10.74
CA SER A 90 -21.93 -10.16 -11.67
C SER A 90 -22.47 -11.58 -11.50
N SER A 91 -23.07 -11.96 -10.35
CA SER A 91 -23.67 -13.29 -10.18
C SER A 91 -24.90 -13.48 -11.07
N ASN A 92 -25.64 -12.40 -11.35
CA ASN A 92 -26.80 -12.46 -12.25
C ASN A 92 -26.38 -12.36 -13.73
N ILE A 93 -25.32 -11.61 -14.04
CA ILE A 93 -24.93 -11.34 -15.42
C ILE A 93 -24.12 -12.50 -16.02
N SER A 94 -22.96 -12.81 -15.42
CA SER A 94 -22.03 -13.80 -15.97
C SER A 94 -21.85 -15.02 -15.07
N ASN A 95 -22.08 -14.87 -13.77
CA ASN A 95 -21.84 -15.86 -12.72
C ASN A 95 -20.44 -16.52 -12.81
N GLY A 96 -19.43 -15.74 -13.22
CA GLY A 96 -18.07 -16.25 -13.40
C GLY A 96 -17.49 -16.80 -12.10
N GLN A 97 -16.94 -18.02 -12.11
CA GLN A 97 -16.46 -18.72 -10.91
C GLN A 97 -15.15 -18.15 -10.34
N VAL A 98 -14.38 -17.44 -11.17
CA VAL A 98 -13.15 -16.76 -10.79
C VAL A 98 -13.34 -15.26 -11.00
N LEU A 99 -12.85 -14.48 -10.04
CA LEU A 99 -12.94 -13.03 -10.01
C LEU A 99 -11.53 -12.44 -9.98
N LEU A 100 -11.20 -11.60 -10.95
CA LEU A 100 -9.98 -10.80 -10.94
C LEU A 100 -10.31 -9.38 -10.47
N ASN A 101 -9.59 -8.88 -9.47
CA ASN A 101 -9.63 -7.46 -9.11
C ASN A 101 -8.36 -6.74 -9.56
N VAL A 102 -8.55 -5.55 -10.13
CA VAL A 102 -7.46 -4.68 -10.60
C VAL A 102 -7.83 -3.23 -10.27
N ASP A 103 -6.87 -2.47 -9.76
CA ASP A 103 -7.02 -1.03 -9.51
C ASP A 103 -6.95 -0.21 -10.82
N CYS A 104 -7.53 0.99 -10.81
CA CYS A 104 -7.62 1.85 -12.01
C CYS A 104 -6.25 2.32 -12.53
N ASP A 105 -5.23 2.29 -11.69
CA ASP A 105 -3.85 2.64 -12.01
C ASP A 105 -2.98 1.42 -12.32
N MET A 106 -3.60 0.25 -12.49
CA MET A 106 -2.96 -1.02 -12.83
C MET A 106 -3.61 -1.61 -14.09
N TYR A 107 -2.81 -2.21 -14.96
CA TYR A 107 -3.27 -2.88 -16.17
C TYR A 107 -2.60 -4.25 -16.34
N SER A 108 -3.25 -5.13 -17.10
CA SER A 108 -2.68 -6.43 -17.45
C SER A 108 -1.57 -6.25 -18.49
N ASN A 109 -0.34 -6.60 -18.11
CA ASN A 109 0.84 -6.56 -18.96
C ASN A 109 1.19 -7.93 -19.57
N ASN A 110 0.62 -9.02 -19.05
CA ASN A 110 0.82 -10.37 -19.57
C ASN A 110 -0.53 -11.06 -19.80
N SER A 111 -0.87 -11.35 -21.06
CA SER A 111 -2.10 -12.07 -21.42
C SER A 111 -2.14 -13.50 -20.89
N GLN A 112 -1.01 -14.05 -20.42
CA GLN A 112 -0.97 -15.38 -19.81
C GLN A 112 -1.38 -15.37 -18.33
N ALA A 113 -1.54 -14.22 -17.68
CA ALA A 113 -1.84 -14.14 -16.25
C ALA A 113 -3.11 -14.92 -15.86
N VAL A 114 -4.15 -14.89 -16.69
CA VAL A 114 -5.39 -15.65 -16.47
C VAL A 114 -5.11 -17.15 -16.53
N ARG A 115 -4.34 -17.61 -17.53
CA ARG A 115 -3.98 -19.02 -17.68
C ARG A 115 -3.13 -19.49 -16.50
N ASP A 116 -2.13 -18.70 -16.12
CA ASP A 116 -1.21 -19.03 -15.02
C ASP A 116 -1.98 -19.13 -13.69
N ALA A 117 -2.92 -18.22 -13.43
CA ALA A 117 -3.79 -18.30 -12.25
C ALA A 117 -4.69 -19.54 -12.27
N LEU A 118 -5.27 -19.86 -13.42
CA LEU A 118 -6.12 -21.05 -13.58
C LEU A 118 -5.35 -22.34 -13.38
N CYS A 119 -4.06 -22.43 -13.76
CA CYS A 119 -3.24 -23.60 -13.48
C CYS A 119 -3.24 -23.97 -11.99
N PHE A 120 -3.15 -22.99 -11.09
CA PHE A 120 -3.21 -23.26 -9.65
C PHE A 120 -4.63 -23.57 -9.17
N LEU A 121 -5.64 -22.83 -9.64
CA LEU A 121 -7.03 -23.01 -9.19
C LEU A 121 -7.66 -24.30 -9.74
N MET A 122 -7.17 -24.81 -10.87
CA MET A 122 -7.66 -26.03 -11.52
C MET A 122 -6.81 -27.26 -11.24
N ASP A 123 -5.74 -27.13 -10.45
CA ASP A 123 -4.91 -28.27 -10.08
C ASP A 123 -5.74 -29.35 -9.35
N GLU A 124 -5.66 -30.59 -9.82
CA GLU A 124 -6.49 -31.69 -9.33
C GLU A 124 -6.12 -32.15 -7.90
N ALA A 125 -4.86 -31.94 -7.51
CA ALA A 125 -4.33 -32.38 -6.22
C ALA A 125 -4.57 -31.33 -5.13
N GLU A 126 -4.15 -30.09 -5.37
CA GLU A 126 -4.07 -29.03 -4.36
C GLU A 126 -4.96 -27.82 -4.69
N GLY A 127 -5.44 -27.69 -5.93
CA GLY A 127 -6.19 -26.51 -6.37
C GLY A 127 -7.46 -26.27 -5.55
N ASN A 128 -8.11 -27.32 -5.06
CA ASN A 128 -9.30 -27.24 -4.22
C ASN A 128 -9.07 -26.57 -2.86
N GLU A 129 -7.83 -26.43 -2.41
CA GLU A 129 -7.47 -25.75 -1.16
C GLU A 129 -7.13 -24.26 -1.39
N ILE A 130 -6.96 -23.84 -2.64
CA ILE A 130 -6.55 -22.48 -3.00
C ILE A 130 -7.77 -21.57 -3.17
N ALA A 131 -7.87 -20.54 -2.33
CA ALA A 131 -8.91 -19.51 -2.45
C ALA A 131 -8.56 -18.41 -3.45
N TYR A 132 -7.29 -18.00 -3.50
CA TYR A 132 -6.85 -16.95 -4.41
C TYR A 132 -5.38 -17.07 -4.83
N VAL A 133 -5.08 -16.51 -5.99
CA VAL A 133 -3.72 -16.40 -6.56
C VAL A 133 -3.35 -14.93 -6.65
N GLN A 134 -2.35 -14.52 -5.86
CA GLN A 134 -1.87 -13.15 -5.78
C GLN A 134 -0.65 -12.97 -6.69
N PHE A 135 -0.70 -11.96 -7.57
CA PHE A 135 0.46 -11.52 -8.35
C PHE A 135 1.12 -10.29 -7.72
N PRO A 136 2.43 -10.05 -7.92
CA PRO A 136 3.07 -8.84 -7.45
C PRO A 136 2.49 -7.57 -8.09
N GLN A 137 2.34 -6.52 -7.28
CA GLN A 137 2.08 -5.17 -7.78
C GLN A 137 3.38 -4.56 -8.30
N ASN A 138 3.55 -4.57 -9.61
CA ASN A 138 4.70 -3.96 -10.25
C ASN A 138 4.34 -2.58 -10.83
N PHE A 139 5.34 -1.72 -10.96
CA PHE A 139 5.16 -0.36 -11.47
C PHE A 139 6.07 -0.08 -12.66
N GLU A 140 5.55 0.65 -13.66
CA GLU A 140 6.27 0.99 -14.90
C GLU A 140 7.18 2.21 -14.73
N ASN A 141 6.77 3.19 -13.92
CA ASN A 141 7.45 4.48 -13.74
C ASN A 141 8.46 4.45 -12.58
N VAL A 142 9.05 3.31 -12.25
CA VAL A 142 10.09 3.22 -11.21
C VAL A 142 11.42 3.70 -11.80
N THR A 143 12.08 4.65 -11.13
CA THR A 143 13.39 5.13 -11.57
C THR A 143 14.47 4.05 -11.41
N LYS A 144 15.61 4.23 -12.09
CA LYS A 144 16.73 3.27 -12.08
C LYS A 144 17.16 2.85 -10.66
N ASN A 145 17.19 3.79 -9.73
CA ASN A 145 17.60 3.59 -8.34
C ASN A 145 16.42 3.72 -7.37
N ASP A 146 15.19 3.54 -7.85
CA ASP A 146 13.94 3.55 -7.07
C ASP A 146 13.94 4.61 -5.96
N LEU A 147 13.93 5.88 -6.37
CA LEU A 147 14.18 7.04 -5.50
C LEU A 147 13.40 7.02 -4.18
N TYR A 148 12.15 6.51 -4.23
CA TYR A 148 11.24 6.46 -3.09
C TYR A 148 10.92 5.04 -2.61
N SER A 149 11.69 4.02 -3.02
CA SER A 149 11.45 2.61 -2.68
C SER A 149 9.97 2.22 -2.85
N ASN A 150 9.47 2.46 -4.06
CA ASN A 150 8.10 2.17 -4.46
C ASN A 150 7.95 0.77 -5.05
N SER A 151 9.03 0.15 -5.51
CA SER A 151 8.95 -1.15 -6.20
C SER A 151 8.53 -2.32 -5.31
N LEU A 152 8.56 -2.14 -3.97
CA LEU A 152 8.29 -3.20 -2.99
C LEU A 152 9.06 -4.49 -3.29
N ARG A 153 10.31 -4.31 -3.74
CA ARG A 153 11.12 -5.34 -4.38
C ARG A 153 11.42 -6.53 -3.47
N VAL A 154 11.90 -6.28 -2.26
CA VAL A 154 12.17 -7.37 -1.28
C VAL A 154 10.88 -8.09 -0.89
N ILE A 155 9.76 -7.36 -0.77
CA ILE A 155 8.46 -7.96 -0.48
C ILE A 155 8.06 -8.94 -1.59
N SER A 156 8.19 -8.53 -2.85
CA SER A 156 7.80 -9.34 -4.00
C SER A 156 8.75 -10.50 -4.26
N GLU A 157 10.07 -10.26 -4.23
CA GLU A 157 11.07 -11.25 -4.63
C GLU A 157 11.48 -12.19 -3.48
N VAL A 158 11.21 -11.83 -2.22
CA VAL A 158 11.65 -12.60 -1.05
C VAL A 158 10.50 -12.90 -0.10
N GLU A 159 9.87 -11.87 0.48
CA GLU A 159 8.92 -12.08 1.59
C GLU A 159 7.70 -12.89 1.13
N PHE A 160 7.09 -12.56 -0.01
CA PHE A 160 5.88 -13.24 -0.48
C PHE A 160 6.16 -14.67 -0.95
N HIS A 161 7.33 -14.93 -1.52
CA HIS A 161 7.81 -16.29 -1.76
C HIS A 161 7.99 -17.08 -0.45
N GLY A 162 8.51 -16.44 0.60
CA GLY A 162 8.61 -17.05 1.92
C GLY A 162 7.25 -17.39 2.52
N LEU A 163 6.27 -16.48 2.41
CA LEU A 163 4.91 -16.70 2.89
C LEU A 163 4.15 -17.77 2.10
N ASP A 164 4.46 -17.92 0.81
CA ASP A 164 3.89 -18.97 -0.03
C ASP A 164 4.18 -20.36 0.53
N GLY A 165 5.39 -20.57 1.08
CA GLY A 165 5.77 -21.79 1.79
C GLY A 165 4.98 -22.07 3.09
N TYR A 166 4.22 -21.10 3.60
CA TYR A 166 3.45 -21.19 4.85
C TYR A 166 1.93 -21.19 4.66
N GLY A 167 1.44 -21.31 3.42
CA GLY A 167 0.02 -21.34 3.08
C GLY A 167 -0.45 -20.18 2.20
N GLY A 168 0.48 -19.39 1.67
CA GLY A 168 0.21 -18.35 0.69
C GLY A 168 0.34 -16.92 1.22
N PRO A 169 0.61 -15.94 0.34
CA PRO A 169 0.77 -14.54 0.72
C PRO A 169 -0.58 -13.90 1.11
N LEU A 170 -0.48 -12.70 1.68
CA LEU A 170 -1.64 -11.85 1.97
C LEU A 170 -2.31 -11.40 0.66
N TYR A 171 -3.61 -11.13 0.73
CA TYR A 171 -4.31 -10.38 -0.33
C TYR A 171 -3.97 -8.89 -0.21
N ILE A 172 -3.40 -8.30 -1.27
CA ILE A 172 -2.90 -6.91 -1.27
C ILE A 172 -3.71 -5.94 -2.15
N GLY A 173 -4.92 -6.33 -2.56
CA GLY A 173 -5.91 -5.37 -3.10
C GLY A 173 -5.94 -5.17 -4.61
N SER A 174 -4.99 -5.73 -5.37
CA SER A 174 -4.95 -5.65 -6.84
C SER A 174 -4.16 -6.83 -7.44
N GLY A 175 -4.45 -7.21 -8.68
CA GLY A 175 -3.78 -8.30 -9.39
C GLY A 175 -3.99 -9.66 -8.74
N CYS A 176 -5.18 -9.90 -8.19
CA CYS A 176 -5.50 -11.13 -7.47
C CYS A 176 -6.70 -11.85 -8.11
N PHE A 177 -6.56 -13.15 -8.32
CA PHE A 177 -7.63 -14.01 -8.82
C PHE A 177 -8.24 -14.79 -7.66
N HIS A 178 -9.50 -14.50 -7.33
CA HIS A 178 -10.24 -15.14 -6.26
C HIS A 178 -11.24 -16.17 -6.81
N ARG A 179 -11.43 -17.28 -6.09
CA ARG A 179 -12.65 -18.08 -6.25
C ARG A 179 -13.85 -17.30 -5.73
N ARG A 180 -14.93 -17.24 -6.50
CA ARG A 180 -16.14 -16.52 -6.13
C ARG A 180 -16.73 -17.02 -4.82
N ASP A 181 -16.83 -18.33 -4.63
CA ASP A 181 -17.46 -18.94 -3.46
C ASP A 181 -16.73 -18.60 -2.15
N THR A 182 -15.41 -18.46 -2.18
CA THR A 182 -14.61 -18.01 -1.04
C THR A 182 -14.95 -16.57 -0.64
N LEU A 183 -15.09 -15.67 -1.62
CA LEU A 183 -15.58 -14.31 -1.38
C LEU A 183 -17.06 -14.33 -0.97
N CYS A 184 -17.85 -15.32 -1.37
CA CYS A 184 -19.21 -15.51 -0.86
C CYS A 184 -19.27 -16.22 0.52
N GLY A 185 -18.17 -16.25 1.27
CA GLY A 185 -18.15 -16.73 2.66
C GLY A 185 -18.06 -18.25 2.83
N ARG A 186 -17.78 -19.01 1.76
CA ARG A 186 -17.56 -20.46 1.87
C ARG A 186 -16.35 -20.74 2.76
N LYS A 187 -16.55 -21.60 3.76
CA LYS A 187 -15.47 -22.11 4.62
C LYS A 187 -14.86 -23.37 4.02
N PHE A 188 -13.56 -23.56 4.21
CA PHE A 188 -12.89 -24.77 3.76
C PHE A 188 -13.22 -25.93 4.70
N ILE A 189 -13.58 -27.08 4.12
CA ILE A 189 -13.86 -28.32 4.87
C ILE A 189 -12.92 -29.40 4.32
N LYS A 190 -11.97 -29.83 5.14
CA LYS A 190 -10.98 -30.83 4.74
C LYS A 190 -11.65 -32.13 4.27
N GLY A 191 -11.22 -32.64 3.11
CA GLY A 191 -11.78 -33.86 2.51
C GLY A 191 -13.06 -33.65 1.69
N CYS A 192 -13.69 -32.48 1.76
CA CYS A 192 -14.74 -32.10 0.82
C CYS A 192 -14.06 -31.62 -0.47
N LYS A 193 -14.00 -32.49 -1.49
CA LYS A 193 -13.62 -32.03 -2.83
C LYS A 193 -14.67 -31.03 -3.28
N SER A 194 -14.28 -29.76 -3.36
CA SER A 194 -15.04 -28.79 -4.12
C SER A 194 -14.95 -29.22 -5.57
N GLU A 195 -15.92 -30.00 -6.05
CA GLU A 195 -16.20 -30.00 -7.48
C GLU A 195 -16.67 -28.58 -7.80
N MET A 196 -15.72 -27.68 -8.07
CA MET A 196 -16.05 -26.43 -8.74
C MET A 196 -16.61 -26.89 -10.07
N LYS A 197 -17.94 -26.96 -10.13
CA LYS A 197 -18.66 -27.30 -11.32
C LYS A 197 -18.32 -26.19 -12.30
N TRP A 198 -17.29 -26.43 -13.10
CA TRP A 198 -16.99 -25.69 -14.33
C TRP A 198 -18.09 -25.93 -15.37
N GLU A 199 -19.30 -26.28 -14.94
CA GLU A 199 -20.50 -26.31 -15.74
C GLU A 199 -20.61 -24.94 -16.37
N ILE A 200 -20.17 -24.86 -17.62
CA ILE A 200 -20.52 -23.78 -18.53
C ILE A 200 -22.03 -23.86 -18.57
N SER A 201 -22.71 -23.00 -17.82
CA SER A 201 -24.17 -22.86 -17.86
C SER A 201 -24.55 -22.34 -19.24
N ARG A 202 -24.54 -23.24 -20.23
CA ARG A 202 -25.10 -23.01 -21.57
C ARG A 202 -26.61 -22.90 -21.53
N LYS A 203 -27.25 -23.27 -20.41
CA LYS A 203 -28.61 -22.85 -20.07
C LYS A 203 -28.57 -21.39 -19.62
N ARG A 204 -28.30 -20.48 -20.55
CA ARG A 204 -28.67 -19.08 -20.36
C ARG A 204 -30.10 -18.96 -20.86
N GLU A 205 -31.01 -18.63 -19.96
CA GLU A 205 -32.33 -18.14 -20.35
C GLU A 205 -32.12 -17.00 -21.37
N GLU A 206 -32.97 -16.93 -22.39
CA GLU A 206 -33.01 -15.83 -23.37
C GLU A 206 -33.53 -14.54 -22.72
N THR A 207 -32.99 -14.18 -21.55
CA THR A 207 -33.32 -12.97 -20.83
C THR A 207 -32.72 -11.79 -21.58
N GLY A 208 -33.59 -10.94 -22.12
CA GLY A 208 -33.17 -9.74 -22.86
C GLY A 208 -32.28 -8.84 -22.02
N ILE A 209 -31.38 -8.08 -22.64
CA ILE A 209 -30.44 -7.16 -21.97
C ILE A 209 -31.18 -6.25 -20.96
N HIS A 210 -32.29 -5.66 -21.37
CA HIS A 210 -33.07 -4.75 -20.53
C HIS A 210 -33.63 -5.44 -19.28
N GLU A 211 -34.11 -6.68 -19.42
CA GLU A 211 -34.62 -7.46 -18.30
C GLU A 211 -33.48 -7.88 -17.36
N LEU A 212 -32.32 -8.25 -17.91
CA LEU A 212 -31.13 -8.59 -17.13
C LEU A 212 -30.59 -7.38 -16.35
N GLU A 213 -30.55 -6.20 -16.96
CA GLU A 213 -30.20 -4.95 -16.30
C GLU A 213 -31.18 -4.66 -15.16
N GLU A 214 -32.49 -4.68 -15.43
CA GLU A 214 -33.53 -4.36 -14.44
C GLU A 214 -33.49 -5.32 -13.24
N ASN A 215 -33.40 -6.63 -13.50
CA ASN A 215 -33.34 -7.66 -12.46
C ASN A 215 -32.05 -7.60 -11.61
N SER A 216 -30.98 -6.99 -12.15
CA SER A 216 -29.69 -6.89 -11.45
C SER A 216 -29.52 -5.58 -10.68
N ARG A 217 -30.33 -4.55 -10.94
CA ARG A 217 -30.19 -3.22 -10.27
C ARG A 217 -30.38 -3.30 -8.76
N SER A 218 -31.33 -4.12 -8.30
CA SER A 218 -31.63 -4.28 -6.87
C SER A 218 -30.43 -4.81 -6.07
N LEU A 219 -29.54 -5.59 -6.70
CA LEU A 219 -28.33 -6.13 -6.07
C LEU A 219 -27.28 -5.07 -5.73
N ALA A 220 -27.35 -3.90 -6.37
CA ALA A 220 -26.46 -2.76 -6.11
C ALA A 220 -27.12 -1.65 -5.27
N SER A 221 -28.29 -1.92 -4.69
CA SER A 221 -28.95 -0.99 -3.78
C SER A 221 -28.11 -0.70 -2.54
N CYS A 222 -28.19 0.52 -2.01
CA CYS A 222 -27.51 0.90 -0.78
C CYS A 222 -28.06 0.17 0.46
N ALA A 223 -29.32 -0.28 0.40
CA ALA A 223 -29.98 -1.02 1.47
C ALA A 223 -29.76 -2.55 1.39
N PHE A 224 -29.18 -3.06 0.28
CA PHE A 224 -29.02 -4.51 0.08
C PHE A 224 -28.28 -5.20 1.23
N GLU A 225 -27.31 -4.49 1.82
CA GLU A 225 -26.40 -5.06 2.82
C GLU A 225 -26.98 -5.00 4.24
N GLU A 226 -28.11 -4.31 4.45
CA GLU A 226 -28.79 -4.25 5.75
C GLU A 226 -29.23 -5.64 6.20
N ASN A 227 -28.90 -5.99 7.45
CA ASN A 227 -29.23 -7.29 8.05
C ASN A 227 -28.68 -8.52 7.28
N THR A 228 -27.66 -8.33 6.46
CA THR A 228 -26.93 -9.42 5.80
C THR A 228 -25.53 -9.61 6.37
N GLU A 229 -24.86 -10.66 5.90
CA GLU A 229 -23.45 -10.97 6.20
C GLU A 229 -22.45 -10.27 5.26
N TRP A 230 -22.93 -9.52 4.25
CA TRP A 230 -22.05 -8.77 3.35
C TRP A 230 -21.25 -7.71 4.10
N GLY A 231 -19.94 -7.67 3.86
CA GLY A 231 -19.00 -6.80 4.57
C GLY A 231 -18.59 -7.29 5.96
N LYS A 232 -19.28 -8.30 6.52
CA LYS A 232 -18.98 -8.89 7.83
C LYS A 232 -18.31 -10.25 7.68
N GLU A 233 -19.05 -11.20 7.11
CA GLU A 233 -18.59 -12.57 6.87
C GLU A 233 -18.43 -12.88 5.38
N MET A 234 -19.16 -12.18 4.50
CA MET A 234 -19.08 -12.31 3.05
C MET A 234 -18.50 -11.05 2.38
N GLY A 235 -17.95 -11.22 1.19
CA GLY A 235 -17.32 -10.19 0.38
C GLY A 235 -15.99 -9.71 0.96
N LEU A 236 -15.57 -8.55 0.48
CA LEU A 236 -14.53 -7.77 1.14
C LEU A 236 -15.07 -7.24 2.46
N LYS A 237 -14.26 -7.39 3.51
CA LYS A 237 -14.61 -7.04 4.88
C LYS A 237 -14.58 -5.52 5.08
N TYR A 238 -15.47 -4.99 5.91
CA TYR A 238 -15.57 -3.56 6.22
C TYR A 238 -14.86 -3.20 7.54
N GLY A 239 -14.68 -1.89 7.74
CA GLY A 239 -14.22 -1.33 9.02
C GLY A 239 -12.71 -1.18 9.18
N CYS A 240 -11.93 -1.30 8.09
CA CYS A 240 -10.49 -1.05 8.11
C CYS A 240 -10.03 -0.40 6.79
N PRO A 241 -9.08 0.55 6.79
CA PRO A 241 -8.49 1.15 5.58
C PRO A 241 -7.71 0.21 4.65
N VAL A 242 -7.40 -1.00 5.14
CA VAL A 242 -6.76 -2.11 4.41
C VAL A 242 -7.72 -3.31 4.40
N GLU A 243 -8.90 -3.10 3.81
CA GLU A 243 -9.94 -4.12 3.70
C GLU A 243 -9.47 -5.41 3.01
N ASP A 244 -8.46 -5.28 2.14
CA ASP A 244 -7.82 -6.38 1.42
C ASP A 244 -7.12 -7.34 2.39
N VAL A 245 -6.26 -6.81 3.26
CA VAL A 245 -5.52 -7.61 4.25
C VAL A 245 -6.46 -8.32 5.21
N ILE A 246 -7.50 -7.65 5.74
CA ILE A 246 -8.48 -8.31 6.62
C ILE A 246 -9.34 -9.35 5.88
N THR A 247 -9.60 -9.15 4.59
CA THR A 247 -10.31 -10.14 3.77
C THR A 247 -9.41 -11.36 3.56
N GLY A 248 -8.13 -11.15 3.24
CA GLY A 248 -7.14 -12.22 3.08
C GLY A 248 -6.97 -13.07 4.32
N ILE A 249 -6.76 -12.45 5.49
CA ILE A 249 -6.58 -13.18 6.75
C ILE A 249 -7.86 -13.92 7.14
N SER A 250 -9.04 -13.33 6.90
CA SER A 250 -10.31 -14.00 7.18
C SER A 250 -10.50 -15.23 6.30
N ILE A 251 -10.21 -15.14 5.00
CA ILE A 251 -10.27 -16.30 4.09
C ILE A 251 -9.33 -17.42 4.57
N GLN A 252 -8.08 -17.08 4.91
CA GLN A 252 -7.09 -18.07 5.33
C GLN A 252 -7.44 -18.68 6.69
N CYS A 253 -7.96 -17.90 7.65
CA CYS A 253 -8.47 -18.42 8.92
C CYS A 253 -9.69 -19.34 8.76
N HIS A 254 -10.39 -19.28 7.63
CA HIS A 254 -11.43 -20.24 7.27
C HIS A 254 -10.88 -21.55 6.68
N GLY A 255 -9.57 -21.78 6.76
CA GLY A 255 -8.88 -23.00 6.35
C GLY A 255 -8.40 -23.00 4.90
N TRP A 256 -8.62 -21.92 4.16
CA TRP A 256 -8.14 -21.79 2.77
C TRP A 256 -6.65 -21.41 2.71
N LYS A 257 -6.01 -21.77 1.60
CA LYS A 257 -4.66 -21.30 1.23
C LYS A 257 -4.75 -20.25 0.13
N SER A 258 -3.66 -19.53 -0.07
CA SER A 258 -3.43 -18.72 -1.27
C SER A 258 -2.15 -19.14 -1.97
N VAL A 259 -1.92 -18.63 -3.16
CA VAL A 259 -0.70 -18.86 -3.94
C VAL A 259 -0.10 -17.53 -4.37
N TYR A 260 1.23 -17.43 -4.31
CA TYR A 260 1.98 -16.34 -4.91
C TYR A 260 2.49 -16.71 -6.32
N CYS A 261 2.11 -15.93 -7.34
CA CYS A 261 2.57 -16.14 -8.70
C CYS A 261 3.38 -14.93 -9.20
N ASN A 262 4.69 -15.10 -9.36
CA ASN A 262 5.60 -14.07 -9.91
C ASN A 262 6.22 -14.54 -11.25
N PRO A 263 5.51 -14.37 -12.38
CA PRO A 263 6.01 -14.79 -13.68
C PRO A 263 7.13 -13.87 -14.19
N THR A 264 8.07 -14.40 -14.98
CA THR A 264 9.19 -13.64 -15.57
C THR A 264 8.74 -12.39 -16.31
N ARG A 265 7.66 -12.48 -17.09
CA ARG A 265 6.96 -11.29 -17.61
C ARG A 265 5.92 -10.86 -16.59
N LYS A 266 6.20 -9.73 -15.93
CA LYS A 266 5.32 -9.07 -14.95
C LYS A 266 3.88 -9.07 -15.43
N ALA A 267 2.99 -9.69 -14.65
CA ALA A 267 1.61 -9.92 -15.04
C ALA A 267 0.78 -8.64 -15.07
N PHE A 268 0.98 -7.79 -14.07
CA PHE A 268 0.29 -6.52 -13.92
C PHE A 268 1.32 -5.41 -13.73
N LEU A 269 1.11 -4.28 -14.38
CA LEU A 269 1.91 -3.06 -14.24
C LEU A 269 0.99 -1.91 -13.86
N GLY A 270 1.48 -1.00 -13.04
CA GLY A 270 0.78 0.23 -12.74
C GLY A 270 1.69 1.41 -12.47
N ILE A 271 1.12 2.44 -11.86
CA ILE A 271 1.81 3.71 -11.62
C ILE A 271 2.15 3.87 -10.13
N ALA A 272 3.43 4.04 -9.84
CA ALA A 272 3.97 4.37 -8.53
C ALA A 272 3.88 5.89 -8.25
N THR A 273 3.96 6.24 -6.97
CA THR A 273 4.00 7.65 -6.53
C THR A 273 5.28 8.35 -7.00
N THR A 274 5.18 9.59 -7.49
CA THR A 274 6.32 10.35 -8.04
C THR A 274 6.86 11.40 -7.09
N THR A 275 6.30 11.52 -5.89
CA THR A 275 6.76 12.46 -4.85
C THR A 275 6.87 11.79 -3.49
N LEU A 276 7.81 12.25 -2.67
CA LEU A 276 7.96 11.76 -1.30
C LEU A 276 6.68 11.97 -0.48
N SER A 277 5.98 13.10 -0.66
CA SER A 277 4.74 13.38 0.07
C SER A 277 3.67 12.34 -0.23
N GLN A 278 3.47 11.98 -1.50
CA GLN A 278 2.53 10.93 -1.89
C GLN A 278 2.94 9.57 -1.32
N THR A 279 4.22 9.19 -1.41
CA THR A 279 4.74 7.95 -0.81
C THR A 279 4.46 7.88 0.69
N LEU A 280 4.71 8.97 1.42
CA LEU A 280 4.52 9.01 2.87
C LEU A 280 3.03 8.96 3.26
N VAL A 281 2.14 9.62 2.51
CA VAL A 281 0.68 9.54 2.73
C VAL A 281 0.16 8.13 2.47
N GLN A 282 0.61 7.49 1.38
CA GLN A 282 0.24 6.12 1.05
C GLN A 282 0.65 5.15 2.17
N HIS A 283 1.90 5.23 2.63
CA HIS A 283 2.40 4.37 3.71
C HIS A 283 1.80 4.69 5.07
N LYS A 284 1.36 5.93 5.33
CA LYS A 284 0.58 6.25 6.53
C LYS A 284 -0.73 5.47 6.52
N ARG A 285 -1.47 5.49 5.39
CA ARG A 285 -2.75 4.77 5.26
C ARG A 285 -2.58 3.27 5.48
N TRP A 286 -1.56 2.66 4.87
CA TRP A 286 -1.27 1.23 5.07
C TRP A 286 -0.95 0.92 6.52
N SER A 287 0.01 1.64 7.10
CA SER A 287 0.41 1.42 8.49
C SER A 287 -0.70 1.69 9.51
N GLU A 288 -1.61 2.63 9.23
CA GLU A 288 -2.78 2.91 10.06
C GLU A 288 -3.76 1.75 9.99
N GLY A 289 -4.06 1.27 8.78
CA GLY A 289 -4.89 0.10 8.57
C GLY A 289 -4.32 -1.14 9.26
N ASP A 290 -3.05 -1.48 9.01
CA ASP A 290 -2.37 -2.64 9.59
C ASP A 290 -2.35 -2.60 11.13
N PHE A 291 -2.18 -1.41 11.71
CA PHE A 291 -2.23 -1.24 13.16
C PHE A 291 -3.65 -1.35 13.72
N GLN A 292 -4.66 -0.87 12.98
CA GLN A 292 -6.06 -1.13 13.32
C GLN A 292 -6.38 -2.63 13.29
N ILE A 293 -5.84 -3.40 12.33
CA ILE A 293 -5.96 -4.87 12.32
C ILE A 293 -5.42 -5.43 13.62
N LEU A 294 -4.20 -5.05 14.00
CA LEU A 294 -3.53 -5.53 15.21
C LEU A 294 -4.37 -5.32 16.48
N LEU A 295 -5.11 -4.21 16.56
CA LEU A 295 -5.95 -3.84 17.70
C LEU A 295 -7.40 -4.35 17.61
N SER A 296 -7.81 -4.88 16.45
CA SER A 296 -9.18 -5.32 16.18
C SER A 296 -9.39 -6.82 16.46
N LYS A 297 -10.65 -7.28 16.40
CA LYS A 297 -10.96 -8.71 16.46
C LYS A 297 -10.24 -9.58 15.41
N TYR A 298 -9.70 -8.98 14.34
CA TYR A 298 -8.97 -9.66 13.26
C TYR A 298 -7.45 -9.75 13.48
N SER A 299 -6.94 -9.37 14.65
CA SER A 299 -5.50 -9.41 14.92
C SER A 299 -4.91 -10.80 14.69
N PRO A 300 -3.78 -10.90 13.98
CA PRO A 300 -3.12 -12.19 13.75
C PRO A 300 -2.73 -12.91 15.05
N ALA A 301 -2.51 -12.16 16.14
CA ALA A 301 -2.11 -12.72 17.43
C ALA A 301 -3.16 -13.64 18.07
N TRP A 302 -4.47 -13.36 17.88
CA TRP A 302 -5.55 -14.16 18.44
C TRP A 302 -6.50 -14.74 17.40
N TYR A 303 -6.91 -13.96 16.40
CA TYR A 303 -7.85 -14.41 15.38
C TYR A 303 -7.28 -15.53 14.51
N ALA A 304 -5.98 -15.43 14.20
CA ALA A 304 -5.30 -16.38 13.34
C ALA A 304 -4.61 -17.51 14.11
N HIS A 305 -4.53 -17.40 15.43
CA HIS A 305 -3.87 -18.40 16.28
C HIS A 305 -4.59 -19.75 16.19
N GLY A 306 -3.84 -20.78 15.79
CA GLY A 306 -4.38 -22.14 15.59
C GLY A 306 -5.20 -22.34 14.31
N ASN A 307 -5.56 -21.26 13.61
CA ASN A 307 -6.32 -21.31 12.35
C ASN A 307 -5.40 -21.31 11.11
N ILE A 308 -4.23 -20.69 11.21
CA ILE A 308 -3.19 -20.69 10.17
C ILE A 308 -1.84 -21.14 10.74
N SER A 309 -0.86 -21.40 9.87
CA SER A 309 0.49 -21.76 10.30
C SER A 309 1.16 -20.63 11.08
N LEU A 310 2.05 -20.99 12.02
CA LEU A 310 2.79 -19.99 12.80
C LEU A 310 3.64 -19.07 11.90
N GLY A 311 4.22 -19.61 10.82
CA GLY A 311 5.00 -18.82 9.87
C GLY A 311 4.14 -17.75 9.17
N LEU A 312 2.94 -18.13 8.71
CA LEU A 312 2.00 -17.18 8.10
C LEU A 312 1.47 -16.17 9.12
N GLN A 313 1.19 -16.62 10.35
CA GLN A 313 0.79 -15.75 11.45
C GLN A 313 1.84 -14.66 11.72
N LEU A 314 3.12 -15.05 11.80
CA LEU A 314 4.23 -14.11 11.95
C LEU A 314 4.37 -13.19 10.74
N GLY A 315 4.12 -13.70 9.53
CA GLY A 315 4.04 -12.93 8.30
C GLY A 315 3.05 -11.77 8.37
N TYR A 316 1.81 -12.03 8.78
CA TYR A 316 0.83 -10.96 9.01
C TYR A 316 1.27 -9.99 10.12
N CYS A 317 1.82 -10.52 11.22
CA CYS A 317 2.33 -9.69 12.31
C CYS A 317 3.41 -8.69 11.84
N CYS A 318 4.30 -9.09 10.93
CA CYS A 318 5.36 -8.22 10.42
C CYS A 318 4.84 -6.88 9.88
N TYR A 319 3.71 -6.90 9.15
CA TYR A 319 3.05 -5.70 8.62
C TYR A 319 2.25 -4.98 9.72
N CYS A 320 1.49 -5.72 10.53
CA CYS A 320 0.71 -5.18 11.65
C CYS A 320 1.54 -4.38 12.67
N PHE A 321 2.83 -4.69 12.82
CA PHE A 321 3.75 -3.98 13.73
C PHE A 321 4.45 -2.76 13.13
N TRP A 322 4.18 -2.38 11.87
CA TRP A 322 4.81 -1.22 11.22
C TRP A 322 4.64 0.08 12.03
N ALA A 323 3.42 0.39 12.47
CA ALA A 323 3.13 1.60 13.24
C ALA A 323 3.88 1.62 14.58
N SER A 324 3.77 0.56 15.39
CA SER A 324 4.42 0.48 16.70
C SER A 324 5.94 0.55 16.63
N ASN A 325 6.54 0.01 15.57
CA ASN A 325 8.00 0.04 15.37
C ASN A 325 8.55 1.46 15.09
N SER A 326 7.67 2.43 14.81
CA SER A 326 8.05 3.84 14.71
C SER A 326 8.67 4.37 16.02
N LEU A 327 8.17 3.95 17.18
CA LEU A 327 8.63 4.42 18.49
C LEU A 327 10.07 4.00 18.76
N ALA A 328 10.39 2.73 18.49
CA ALA A 328 11.76 2.22 18.59
C ALA A 328 12.69 2.97 17.63
N THR A 329 12.24 3.18 16.39
CA THR A 329 13.05 3.91 15.39
C THR A 329 13.28 5.36 15.80
N LEU A 330 12.27 6.04 16.35
CA LEU A 330 12.40 7.41 16.85
C LEU A 330 13.40 7.48 18.01
N PHE A 331 13.36 6.51 18.93
CA PHE A 331 14.33 6.41 20.02
C PHE A 331 15.75 6.27 19.49
N TYR A 332 16.02 5.28 18.64
CA TYR A 332 17.37 5.02 18.11
C TYR A 332 17.88 6.12 17.16
N SER A 333 17.00 6.91 16.55
CA SER A 333 17.39 8.01 15.65
C SER A 333 17.56 9.38 16.34
N SER A 334 17.20 9.50 17.62
CA SER A 334 17.28 10.76 18.36
C SER A 334 18.11 10.65 19.64
N ILE A 335 17.84 9.66 20.49
CA ILE A 335 18.44 9.53 21.82
C ILE A 335 19.95 9.31 21.77
N PRO A 336 20.49 8.40 20.93
CA PRO A 336 21.94 8.26 20.78
C PRO A 336 22.68 9.56 20.45
N SER A 337 22.10 10.40 19.60
CA SER A 337 22.68 11.68 19.19
C SER A 337 22.57 12.73 20.29
N LEU A 338 21.48 12.75 21.04
CA LEU A 338 21.34 13.63 22.21
C LEU A 338 22.35 13.28 23.32
N TYR A 339 22.54 12.00 23.61
CA TYR A 339 23.57 11.54 24.55
C TYR A 339 24.99 11.78 24.04
N LEU A 340 25.18 11.74 22.71
CA LEU A 340 26.42 12.12 22.06
C LEU A 340 26.79 13.60 22.35
N LEU A 341 25.81 14.51 22.36
CA LEU A 341 26.02 15.92 22.72
C LEU A 341 26.47 16.14 24.19
N ARG A 342 26.17 15.18 25.09
CA ARG A 342 26.58 15.23 26.50
C ARG A 342 27.87 14.47 26.80
N GLY A 343 28.45 13.77 25.82
CA GLY A 343 29.60 12.91 26.04
C GLY A 343 29.30 11.67 26.89
N VAL A 344 28.04 11.23 26.95
CA VAL A 344 27.62 10.04 27.72
C VAL A 344 27.45 8.85 26.78
N SER A 345 28.24 7.79 27.00
CA SER A 345 28.17 6.60 26.17
C SER A 345 26.96 5.73 26.50
N LEU A 346 26.17 5.38 25.48
CA LEU A 346 25.07 4.41 25.52
C LEU A 346 25.48 3.03 24.98
N PHE A 347 26.60 2.96 24.26
CA PHE A 347 27.07 1.74 23.60
C PHE A 347 28.40 1.29 24.21
N PRO A 348 28.78 0.01 24.02
CA PRO A 348 30.08 -0.47 24.45
C PRO A 348 31.23 0.37 23.89
N GLN A 349 32.22 0.66 24.74
CA GLN A 349 33.46 1.33 24.34
C GLN A 349 34.32 0.42 23.45
N VAL A 350 35.29 1.00 22.72
CA VAL A 350 36.21 0.23 21.84
C VAL A 350 36.97 -0.85 22.61
N SER A 351 37.35 -0.57 23.85
CA SER A 351 38.08 -1.50 24.73
C SER A 351 37.22 -2.63 25.27
N SER A 352 35.89 -2.54 25.15
CA SER A 352 34.97 -3.53 25.71
C SER A 352 34.79 -4.72 24.77
N PRO A 353 34.94 -5.97 25.24
CA PRO A 353 34.60 -7.16 24.45
C PRO A 353 33.15 -7.17 23.95
N TRP A 354 32.25 -6.46 24.64
CA TRP A 354 30.85 -6.30 24.24
C TRP A 354 30.67 -5.53 22.93
N LEU A 355 31.70 -4.84 22.42
CA LEU A 355 31.64 -4.24 21.09
C LEU A 355 31.48 -5.31 19.99
N ILE A 356 32.03 -6.52 20.19
CA ILE A 356 32.06 -7.58 19.17
C ILE A 356 30.64 -8.02 18.78
N PRO A 357 29.73 -8.38 19.70
CA PRO A 357 28.34 -8.70 19.34
C PRO A 357 27.62 -7.56 18.60
N PHE A 358 27.83 -6.31 19.00
CA PHE A 358 27.21 -5.15 18.34
C PHE A 358 27.72 -4.99 16.90
N ALA A 359 29.05 -5.05 16.71
CA ALA A 359 29.66 -4.99 15.39
C ALA A 359 29.18 -6.14 14.50
N TYR A 360 29.13 -7.37 15.03
CA TYR A 360 28.62 -8.53 14.32
C TYR A 360 27.18 -8.32 13.84
N VAL A 361 26.26 -7.94 14.73
CA VAL A 361 24.84 -7.75 14.36
C VAL A 361 24.68 -6.62 13.34
N ILE A 362 25.37 -5.50 13.50
CA ILE A 362 25.31 -4.37 12.55
C ILE A 362 25.82 -4.81 11.18
N ILE A 363 27.02 -5.40 11.12
CA ILE A 363 27.63 -5.83 9.87
C ILE A 363 26.77 -6.90 9.20
N ALA A 364 26.35 -7.93 9.94
CA ALA A 364 25.52 -9.01 9.40
C ALA A 364 24.19 -8.48 8.85
N LYS A 365 23.46 -7.65 9.61
CA LYS A 365 22.17 -7.08 9.19
C LYS A 365 22.30 -6.27 7.90
N TYR A 366 23.26 -5.35 7.83
CA TYR A 366 23.38 -4.46 6.67
C TYR A 366 24.01 -5.17 5.47
N THR A 367 24.93 -6.12 5.69
CA THR A 367 25.46 -6.96 4.62
C THR A 367 24.37 -7.82 4.01
N TRP A 368 23.56 -8.49 4.84
CA TRP A 368 22.45 -9.31 4.34
C TRP A 368 21.40 -8.47 3.61
N SER A 369 20.96 -7.35 4.22
CA SER A 369 20.03 -6.42 3.57
C SER A 369 20.56 -5.91 2.22
N PHE A 370 21.86 -5.65 2.12
CA PHE A 370 22.48 -5.21 0.87
C PHE A 370 22.48 -6.33 -0.18
N VAL A 371 22.95 -7.52 0.19
CA VAL A 371 23.01 -8.69 -0.71
C VAL A 371 21.61 -9.09 -1.18
N GLU A 372 20.63 -9.14 -0.29
CA GLU A 372 19.24 -9.47 -0.59
C GLU A 372 18.61 -8.46 -1.55
N PHE A 373 18.85 -7.16 -1.33
CA PHE A 373 18.35 -6.11 -2.21
C PHE A 373 18.95 -6.20 -3.62
N LEU A 374 20.26 -6.49 -3.72
CA LEU A 374 20.93 -6.68 -5.01
C LEU A 374 20.46 -7.96 -5.72
N TRP A 375 20.29 -9.06 -4.98
CA TRP A 375 19.78 -10.31 -5.53
C TRP A 375 18.36 -10.13 -6.09
N SER A 376 17.54 -9.31 -5.43
CA SER A 376 16.20 -8.95 -5.91
C SER A 376 16.21 -8.00 -7.14
N GLY A 377 17.37 -7.74 -7.75
CA GLY A 377 17.53 -6.89 -8.93
C GLY A 377 17.65 -5.39 -8.65
N GLY A 378 17.98 -5.01 -7.42
CA GLY A 378 18.22 -3.63 -7.04
C GLY A 378 19.63 -3.14 -7.40
N THR A 379 19.85 -1.82 -7.31
CA THR A 379 21.17 -1.20 -7.47
C THR A 379 21.76 -0.80 -6.12
N ILE A 380 23.08 -0.51 -6.08
CA ILE A 380 23.75 -0.03 -4.87
C ILE A 380 23.12 1.29 -4.36
N LEU A 381 22.89 2.24 -5.26
CA LEU A 381 22.25 3.50 -4.91
C LEU A 381 20.77 3.28 -4.55
N GLY A 382 20.10 2.33 -5.19
CA GLY A 382 18.75 1.92 -4.85
C GLY A 382 18.64 1.37 -3.43
N TRP A 383 19.60 0.57 -2.98
CA TRP A 383 19.64 0.09 -1.60
C TRP A 383 19.81 1.25 -0.61
N TRP A 384 20.66 2.23 -0.94
CA TRP A 384 20.82 3.42 -0.10
C TRP A 384 19.54 4.27 -0.05
N ASN A 385 18.83 4.40 -1.17
CA ASN A 385 17.52 5.05 -1.23
C ASN A 385 16.49 4.27 -0.41
N ASP A 386 16.50 2.95 -0.47
CA ASP A 386 15.63 2.08 0.34
C ASP A 386 15.87 2.27 1.84
N GLN A 387 17.13 2.30 2.30
CA GLN A 387 17.43 2.59 3.71
C GLN A 387 16.96 3.99 4.14
N ARG A 388 17.08 5.00 3.26
CA ARG A 388 16.57 6.35 3.53
C ARG A 388 15.05 6.35 3.68
N ILE A 389 14.36 5.73 2.75
CA ILE A 389 12.91 5.71 2.73
C ILE A 389 12.35 4.86 3.87
N TRP A 390 13.02 3.76 4.22
CA TRP A 390 12.74 2.99 5.43
C TRP A 390 12.77 3.85 6.68
N LEU A 391 13.79 4.70 6.83
CA LEU A 391 13.89 5.65 7.95
C LEU A 391 12.74 6.67 7.90
N TYR A 392 12.42 7.20 6.71
CA TYR A 392 11.39 8.23 6.55
C TYR A 392 10.00 7.70 6.87
N LYS A 393 9.62 6.55 6.30
CA LYS A 393 8.36 5.87 6.58
C LYS A 393 8.18 5.64 8.08
N ARG A 394 9.21 5.16 8.78
CA ARG A 394 9.14 4.84 10.22
C ARG A 394 9.11 6.06 11.13
N THR A 395 9.89 7.09 10.83
CA THR A 395 9.97 8.30 11.69
C THR A 395 8.86 9.31 11.40
N SER A 396 8.17 9.21 10.25
CA SER A 396 7.01 10.03 9.94
C SER A 396 5.74 9.20 9.75
N SER A 397 5.54 8.53 8.62
CA SER A 397 4.26 7.92 8.24
C SER A 397 3.71 6.97 9.29
N TYR A 398 4.56 6.08 9.80
CA TYR A 398 4.19 5.06 10.78
C TYR A 398 3.98 5.68 12.17
N LEU A 399 4.72 6.74 12.50
CA LEU A 399 4.53 7.48 13.74
C LEU A 399 3.18 8.21 13.75
N PHE A 400 2.83 8.90 12.66
CA PHE A 400 1.53 9.55 12.52
C PHE A 400 0.40 8.51 12.48
N ALA A 401 0.58 7.40 11.77
CA ALA A 401 -0.38 6.29 11.79
C ALA A 401 -0.60 5.74 13.21
N PHE A 402 0.47 5.54 13.98
CA PHE A 402 0.40 5.11 15.38
C PHE A 402 -0.40 6.10 16.24
N ILE A 403 -0.03 7.39 16.20
CA ILE A 403 -0.67 8.44 17.00
C ILE A 403 -2.15 8.55 16.63
N ASP A 404 -2.46 8.68 15.34
CA ASP A 404 -3.85 8.86 14.87
C ASP A 404 -4.70 7.64 15.25
N THR A 405 -4.19 6.43 15.09
CA THR A 405 -4.93 5.21 15.47
C THR A 405 -5.21 5.17 16.98
N ILE A 406 -4.24 5.52 17.83
CA ILE A 406 -4.45 5.58 19.28
C ILE A 406 -5.47 6.66 19.63
N LEU A 407 -5.35 7.87 19.06
CA LEU A 407 -6.30 8.96 19.31
C LEU A 407 -7.73 8.60 18.85
N ASN A 408 -7.86 7.96 17.68
CA ASN A 408 -9.13 7.43 17.18
C ASN A 408 -9.71 6.39 18.16
N SER A 409 -8.88 5.45 18.66
CA SER A 409 -9.33 4.43 19.61
C SER A 409 -9.78 5.01 20.96
N LEU A 410 -9.27 6.19 21.33
CA LEU A 410 -9.68 6.94 22.51
C LEU A 410 -10.87 7.89 22.24
N GLY A 411 -11.42 7.92 21.03
CA GLY A 411 -12.55 8.78 20.66
C GLY A 411 -12.21 10.27 20.45
N HIS A 412 -10.93 10.60 20.23
CA HIS A 412 -10.45 11.99 20.12
C HIS A 412 -10.26 12.48 18.67
N SER A 413 -10.42 11.60 17.67
CA SER A 413 -10.31 11.97 16.26
C SER A 413 -11.11 11.04 15.35
N ASP A 414 -11.54 11.57 14.21
CA ASP A 414 -12.04 10.79 13.08
C ASP A 414 -10.90 10.58 12.09
N SER A 415 -10.61 9.32 11.72
CA SER A 415 -9.63 9.03 10.66
C SER A 415 -10.15 9.56 9.32
N ALA A 416 -9.47 10.56 8.75
CA ALA A 416 -9.75 11.02 7.41
C ALA A 416 -9.04 10.12 6.39
N PHE A 417 -9.82 9.36 5.62
CA PHE A 417 -9.31 8.61 4.47
C PHE A 417 -8.84 9.59 3.37
N VAL A 418 -7.53 9.66 3.14
CA VAL A 418 -6.95 10.50 2.10
C VAL A 418 -6.58 9.65 0.89
N ILE A 419 -7.23 9.92 -0.26
CA ILE A 419 -6.86 9.32 -1.55
C ILE A 419 -5.50 9.88 -1.99
N THR A 420 -4.57 9.00 -2.31
CA THR A 420 -3.26 9.41 -2.84
C THR A 420 -3.39 9.66 -4.33
N ALA A 421 -3.21 10.91 -4.76
CA ALA A 421 -3.07 11.22 -6.18
C ALA A 421 -1.74 10.65 -6.70
N LYS A 422 -1.76 10.05 -7.90
CA LYS A 422 -0.56 9.49 -8.58
C LYS A 422 -0.19 10.22 -9.86
N VAL A 423 -0.91 11.29 -10.18
CA VAL A 423 -0.60 12.20 -11.29
C VAL A 423 0.20 13.38 -10.73
N SER A 424 1.24 13.78 -11.45
CA SER A 424 2.09 14.91 -11.07
C SER A 424 2.25 15.89 -12.23
N ASP A 425 2.46 17.16 -11.89
CA ASP A 425 2.78 18.21 -12.86
C ASP A 425 4.09 17.87 -13.62
N GLU A 426 4.23 18.35 -14.86
CA GLU A 426 5.41 18.09 -15.71
C GLU A 426 6.75 18.43 -15.01
N ASP A 427 6.79 19.58 -14.31
CA ASP A 427 7.95 20.02 -13.52
C ASP A 427 8.38 18.97 -12.47
N VAL A 428 7.41 18.31 -11.84
CA VAL A 428 7.62 17.30 -10.80
C VAL A 428 8.08 15.99 -11.44
N SER A 429 7.44 15.58 -12.53
CA SER A 429 7.81 14.37 -13.29
C SER A 429 9.25 14.44 -13.79
N HIS A 430 9.68 15.58 -14.35
CA HIS A 430 11.06 15.75 -14.81
C HIS A 430 12.09 15.73 -13.67
N ARG A 431 11.74 16.21 -12.46
CA ARG A 431 12.59 16.04 -11.27
C ARG A 431 12.67 14.58 -10.84
N TYR A 432 11.54 13.89 -10.84
CA TYR A 432 11.46 12.47 -10.49
C TYR A 432 12.30 11.60 -11.42
N GLU A 433 12.21 11.80 -12.74
CA GLU A 433 13.04 11.11 -13.74
C GLU A 433 14.54 11.33 -13.54
N LYS A 434 14.93 12.52 -13.07
CA LYS A 434 16.33 12.86 -12.70
C LYS A 434 16.72 12.40 -11.29
N GLU A 435 15.87 11.64 -10.63
CA GLU A 435 16.06 11.13 -9.27
C GLU A 435 16.28 12.24 -8.22
N VAL A 436 15.64 13.39 -8.41
CA VAL A 436 15.64 14.51 -7.46
C VAL A 436 14.40 14.46 -6.59
N MET A 437 14.59 14.30 -5.27
CA MET A 437 13.48 14.19 -4.32
C MET A 437 12.62 15.46 -4.26
N GLU A 438 11.32 15.32 -4.01
CA GLU A 438 10.35 16.42 -3.96
C GLU A 438 9.99 16.76 -2.51
N PHE A 439 10.26 18.01 -2.09
CA PHE A 439 10.00 18.51 -0.72
C PHE A 439 9.11 19.76 -0.68
N GLY A 440 8.56 20.21 -1.81
CA GLY A 440 7.77 21.43 -1.89
C GLY A 440 6.43 21.39 -1.15
N ALA A 441 5.94 20.20 -0.80
CA ALA A 441 4.68 20.04 -0.09
C ALA A 441 4.77 20.52 1.37
N SER A 442 3.73 21.22 1.84
CA SER A 442 3.61 21.59 3.26
C SER A 442 3.01 20.42 4.04
N SER A 443 3.85 19.64 4.74
CA SER A 443 3.42 18.46 5.51
C SER A 443 4.02 18.40 6.92
N PRO A 444 3.24 18.05 7.96
CA PRO A 444 3.78 17.74 9.30
C PRO A 444 4.81 16.60 9.27
N MET A 445 4.66 15.64 8.35
CA MET A 445 5.63 14.55 8.19
C MET A 445 7.02 15.08 7.81
N PHE A 446 7.09 16.04 6.89
CA PHE A 446 8.36 16.69 6.55
C PHE A 446 8.94 17.50 7.71
N THR A 447 8.08 18.07 8.56
CA THR A 447 8.54 18.78 9.77
C THR A 447 9.29 17.85 10.70
N ILE A 448 8.80 16.63 10.95
CA ILE A 448 9.50 15.64 11.80
C ILE A 448 10.80 15.19 11.14
N LEU A 449 10.77 14.84 9.85
CA LEU A 449 11.97 14.40 9.12
C LEU A 449 13.09 15.45 9.16
N ALA A 450 12.76 16.72 8.85
CA ALA A 450 13.71 17.81 8.91
C ALA A 450 14.17 18.10 10.35
N THR A 451 13.29 17.98 11.35
CA THR A 451 13.67 18.15 12.77
C THR A 451 14.70 17.11 13.19
N LEU A 452 14.47 15.83 12.87
CA LEU A 452 15.39 14.75 13.20
C LEU A 452 16.72 14.87 12.45
N ALA A 453 16.69 15.26 11.18
CA ALA A 453 17.91 15.53 10.42
C ALA A 453 18.74 16.64 11.10
N LEU A 454 18.12 17.80 11.39
CA LEU A 454 18.79 18.92 12.05
C LEU A 454 19.26 18.59 13.47
N LEU A 455 18.48 17.82 14.22
CA LEU A 455 18.87 17.35 15.55
C LEU A 455 20.17 16.56 15.48
N ASN A 456 20.25 15.56 14.59
CA ASN A 456 21.45 14.75 14.40
C ASN A 456 22.65 15.61 13.96
N LEU A 457 22.42 16.55 13.03
CA LEU A 457 23.45 17.47 12.58
C LEU A 457 23.98 18.36 13.72
N PHE A 458 23.10 18.96 14.53
CA PHE A 458 23.50 19.83 15.64
C PHE A 458 24.23 19.07 16.74
N CYS A 459 23.79 17.85 17.07
CA CYS A 459 24.49 16.97 18.00
C CYS A 459 25.91 16.67 17.51
N PHE A 460 26.07 16.30 16.23
CA PHE A 460 27.37 16.02 15.64
C PHE A 460 28.28 17.25 15.61
N LEU A 461 27.76 18.41 15.21
CA LEU A 461 28.49 19.68 15.24
C LEU A 461 28.91 20.07 16.66
N GLY A 462 28.09 19.75 17.67
CA GLY A 462 28.43 19.92 19.08
C GLY A 462 29.67 19.12 19.47
N VAL A 463 29.75 17.86 19.05
CA VAL A 463 30.94 17.02 19.26
C VAL A 463 32.14 17.55 18.51
N VAL A 464 32.00 17.93 17.24
CA VAL A 464 33.10 18.48 16.45
C VAL A 464 33.64 19.77 17.09
N LYS A 465 32.76 20.62 17.62
CA LYS A 465 33.17 21.82 18.37
C LYS A 465 33.95 21.46 19.63
N GLU A 466 33.46 20.54 20.44
CA GLU A 466 34.14 20.09 21.67
C GLU A 466 35.48 19.43 21.37
N ALA A 467 35.54 18.65 20.30
CA ALA A 467 36.75 18.03 19.76
C ALA A 467 37.82 19.04 19.35
N ILE A 468 37.44 20.17 18.74
CA ILE A 468 38.37 21.22 18.32
C ILE A 468 38.80 22.08 19.51
N MET A 469 37.88 22.36 20.44
CA MET A 469 38.11 23.27 21.56
C MET A 469 38.71 22.62 22.81
N GLY A 470 38.65 21.30 22.95
CA GLY A 470 39.18 20.55 24.09
C GLY A 470 40.30 19.58 23.73
N GLU A 471 41.00 19.03 24.75
CA GLU A 471 42.10 18.06 24.57
C GLU A 471 41.62 16.61 24.26
N GLY A 472 40.33 16.42 23.95
CA GLY A 472 39.62 15.14 24.16
C GLY A 472 39.29 14.27 22.95
N MET A 473 39.79 14.57 21.74
CA MET A 473 39.42 13.84 20.52
C MET A 473 39.62 12.33 20.64
N THR A 474 40.79 11.90 21.10
CA THR A 474 41.12 10.48 21.28
C THR A 474 40.18 9.82 22.29
N LYS A 475 39.76 10.56 23.33
CA LYS A 475 38.86 10.04 24.36
C LYS A 475 37.46 9.79 23.82
N LEU A 476 36.89 10.75 23.07
CA LEU A 476 35.55 10.64 22.47
C LEU A 476 35.45 9.49 21.45
N TYR A 477 36.46 9.32 20.59
CA TYR A 477 36.49 8.21 19.63
C TYR A 477 36.61 6.83 20.30
N VAL A 478 37.36 6.75 21.41
CA VAL A 478 37.52 5.50 22.16
C VAL A 478 36.26 5.17 22.96
N THR A 479 35.57 6.18 23.50
CA THR A 479 34.42 5.98 24.37
C THR A 479 33.09 5.82 23.63
N MET A 480 32.88 6.50 22.50
CA MET A 480 31.57 6.58 21.83
C MET A 480 31.58 6.26 20.31
N PRO A 481 32.38 5.28 19.84
CA PRO A 481 32.56 5.03 18.40
C PRO A 481 31.25 4.72 17.67
N LEU A 482 30.38 3.90 18.26
CA LEU A 482 29.12 3.47 17.64
C LEU A 482 28.09 4.60 17.58
N GLN A 483 28.07 5.52 18.55
CA GLN A 483 27.19 6.69 18.51
C GLN A 483 27.62 7.67 17.44
N ILE A 484 28.93 7.92 17.33
CA ILE A 484 29.49 8.77 16.28
C ILE A 484 29.17 8.17 14.91
N LEU A 485 29.38 6.86 14.74
CA LEU A 485 29.04 6.14 13.51
C LEU A 485 27.55 6.25 13.18
N LEU A 486 26.66 5.94 14.13
CA LEU A 486 25.21 6.02 13.94
C LEU A 486 24.77 7.44 13.57
N CYS A 487 25.24 8.45 14.31
CA CYS A 487 24.92 9.85 14.04
C CYS A 487 25.41 10.29 12.66
N GLY A 488 26.64 9.90 12.29
CA GLY A 488 27.20 10.15 10.96
C GLY A 488 26.38 9.51 9.84
N VAL A 489 25.99 8.24 10.00
CA VAL A 489 25.13 7.55 9.02
C VAL A 489 23.76 8.23 8.90
N LEU A 490 23.15 8.65 10.00
CA LEU A 490 21.87 9.39 9.99
C LEU A 490 22.01 10.74 9.28
N ILE A 491 23.12 11.43 9.41
CA ILE A 491 23.41 12.66 8.65
C ILE A 491 23.53 12.35 7.17
N LEU A 492 24.30 11.32 6.79
CA LEU A 492 24.50 10.95 5.38
C LEU A 492 23.20 10.51 4.70
N ILE A 493 22.37 9.71 5.38
CA ILE A 493 21.05 9.30 4.87
C ILE A 493 20.17 10.51 4.56
N ASN A 494 20.27 11.56 5.39
CA ASN A 494 19.46 12.77 5.32
C ASN A 494 20.03 13.88 4.43
N LEU A 495 21.07 13.62 3.64
CA LEU A 495 21.66 14.61 2.73
C LEU A 495 20.63 15.33 1.84
N PRO A 496 19.62 14.65 1.24
CA PRO A 496 18.60 15.33 0.44
C PRO A 496 17.76 16.35 1.22
N LEU A 497 17.52 16.12 2.52
CA LEU A 497 16.80 17.09 3.36
C LEU A 497 17.61 18.36 3.58
N TYR A 498 18.92 18.26 3.82
CA TYR A 498 19.77 19.46 3.96
C TYR A 498 19.86 20.24 2.65
N GLN A 499 19.94 19.54 1.52
CA GLN A 499 19.88 20.17 0.20
C GLN A 499 18.56 20.92 0.01
N ALA A 500 17.43 20.31 0.39
CA ALA A 500 16.12 20.91 0.30
C ALA A 500 15.90 22.09 1.25
N LEU A 501 16.51 22.07 2.44
CA LEU A 501 16.43 23.14 3.43
C LEU A 501 17.27 24.36 3.02
N TYR A 502 18.50 24.15 2.55
CA TYR A 502 19.50 25.22 2.46
C TYR A 502 20.01 25.53 1.04
N LEU A 503 20.05 24.55 0.14
CA LEU A 503 20.78 24.68 -1.13
C LEU A 503 19.85 24.88 -2.34
N ARG A 504 18.66 24.27 -2.31
CA ARG A 504 17.75 24.30 -3.46
C ARG A 504 17.08 25.66 -3.64
N LYS A 505 16.89 26.03 -4.91
CA LYS A 505 16.20 27.23 -5.37
C LYS A 505 14.98 26.94 -6.24
N ASP A 506 14.80 25.69 -6.64
CA ASP A 506 13.65 25.24 -7.44
C ASP A 506 12.41 24.95 -6.57
N LYS A 507 11.28 24.62 -7.21
CA LYS A 507 9.98 24.38 -6.54
C LYS A 507 9.97 23.17 -5.59
N GLY A 508 10.91 22.24 -5.71
CA GLY A 508 11.04 21.12 -4.77
C GLY A 508 11.87 21.42 -3.54
N LYS A 509 12.26 22.69 -3.33
CA LYS A 509 12.79 23.20 -2.06
C LYS A 509 11.76 23.01 -0.94
N MET A 510 12.23 22.74 0.28
CA MET A 510 11.36 22.66 1.45
C MET A 510 10.78 24.05 1.81
N PRO A 511 9.48 24.15 2.14
CA PRO A 511 8.86 25.41 2.57
C PRO A 511 9.57 26.06 3.77
N SER A 512 9.74 27.38 3.72
CA SER A 512 10.43 28.14 4.79
C SER A 512 9.75 28.00 6.16
N SER A 513 8.43 27.82 6.18
CA SER A 513 7.67 27.58 7.42
C SER A 513 8.07 26.26 8.09
N ILE A 514 8.31 25.21 7.30
CA ILE A 514 8.80 23.91 7.79
C ILE A 514 10.24 24.06 8.28
N ALA A 515 11.10 24.69 7.48
CA ALA A 515 12.49 24.92 7.87
C ALA A 515 12.62 25.64 9.22
N PHE A 516 11.82 26.71 9.44
CA PHE A 516 11.81 27.45 10.70
C PHE A 516 11.31 26.58 11.86
N LYS A 517 10.19 25.86 11.71
CA LYS A 517 9.65 24.97 12.74
C LYS A 517 10.65 23.88 13.11
N SER A 518 11.22 23.20 12.11
CA SER A 518 12.18 22.11 12.33
C SER A 518 13.46 22.59 13.00
N MET A 519 13.95 23.78 12.64
CA MET A 519 15.09 24.40 13.32
C MET A 519 14.75 24.75 14.77
N ALA A 520 13.59 25.37 15.01
CA ALA A 520 13.16 25.71 16.37
C ALA A 520 13.02 24.46 17.25
N PHE A 521 12.37 23.40 16.77
CA PHE A 521 12.22 22.15 17.52
C PHE A 521 13.54 21.43 17.79
N SER A 522 14.43 21.36 16.80
CA SER A 522 15.74 20.70 16.97
C SER A 522 16.65 21.46 17.92
N VAL A 523 16.71 22.80 17.81
CA VAL A 523 17.46 23.64 18.76
C VAL A 523 16.89 23.53 20.16
N PHE A 524 15.55 23.62 20.30
CA PHE A 524 14.88 23.46 21.58
C PHE A 524 15.19 22.10 22.22
N ALA A 525 15.10 21.01 21.46
CA ALA A 525 15.43 19.67 21.94
C ALA A 525 16.89 19.57 22.40
N CYS A 526 17.85 20.08 21.61
CA CYS A 526 19.26 20.09 21.99
C CYS A 526 19.53 20.93 23.26
N ILE A 527 18.91 22.11 23.38
CA ILE A 527 19.07 22.98 24.56
C ILE A 527 18.46 22.31 25.79
N CYS A 528 17.22 21.87 25.71
CA CYS A 528 16.54 21.20 26.80
C CYS A 528 17.32 19.98 27.28
N PHE A 529 17.79 19.15 26.36
CA PHE A 529 18.55 17.96 26.73
C PHE A 529 19.93 18.27 27.31
N LYS A 530 20.58 19.36 26.90
CA LYS A 530 21.90 19.75 27.41
C LYS A 530 21.85 20.45 28.76
N TYR A 531 20.80 21.21 29.04
CA TYR A 531 20.74 22.11 30.20
C TYR A 531 19.68 21.75 31.24
N LEU A 532 18.62 21.02 30.90
CA LEU A 532 17.55 20.63 31.85
C LEU A 532 17.71 19.21 32.40
N TYR A 533 18.54 18.38 31.76
CA TYR A 533 18.85 16.99 32.16
C TYR A 533 20.35 16.79 32.12
#